data_AF-A0A752A0Q8-F1
#
_entry.id   AF-A0A752A0Q8-F1
#
_cell.length_a   1.000
_cell.length_b   1.000
_cell.length_c   1.000
_cell.angle_alpha   90.00
_cell.angle_beta   90.00
_cell.angle_gamma   90.00
#
_symmetry.space_group_name_H-M   'P 1'
#
loop_
_entity.id
_entity.type
_entity.pdbx_description
1 polymer ?
#
loop_
_entity_poly.entity_id
_entity_poly.type
_entity_poly.pdbx_seq_one_letter_code
_entity_poly.pdbx_strand_id
1 'polypeptide(L)' 'MFGLNEAEYNIVKRAAKECMKDLKVEVTSGNKYDHIAAGIITKHHTPISTLITRTKFVWLAGYIAGRWGKPGEYE' A
#
# COMPACT_ATOMS: atom_id res chain seq x y z
N MET A 1 2.57 14.53 8.38
CA MET A 1 2.25 13.08 8.48
C MET A 1 3.57 12.32 8.38
N PHE A 2 3.89 11.42 9.32
CA PHE A 2 5.12 10.60 9.33
C PHE A 2 6.49 11.30 9.38
N GLY A 3 6.55 12.61 9.60
CA GLY A 3 7.82 13.37 9.61
C GLY A 3 8.39 13.66 8.22
N LEU A 4 7.62 13.40 7.17
CA LEU A 4 7.99 13.65 5.78
C LEU A 4 7.75 15.11 5.40
N ASN A 5 8.66 15.68 4.60
CA ASN A 5 8.42 16.93 3.90
C ASN A 5 7.45 16.72 2.71
N GLU A 6 7.01 17.79 2.06
CA GLU A 6 6.00 17.72 0.99
C GLU A 6 6.47 16.90 -0.22
N ALA A 7 7.74 17.03 -0.61
CA ALA A 7 8.30 16.29 -1.73
C ALA A 7 8.38 14.77 -1.42
N GLU A 8 8.88 14.43 -0.23
CA GLU A 8 8.93 13.04 0.25
C GLU A 8 7.52 12.44 0.39
N TYR A 9 6.58 13.22 0.91
CA TYR A 9 5.20 12.79 1.00
C TYR A 9 4.59 12.52 -0.37
N ASN A 10 4.86 13.37 -1.38
CA ASN A 10 4.39 13.16 -2.74
C ASN A 10 4.98 11.89 -3.38
N ILE A 11 6.26 11.60 -3.12
CA ILE A 11 6.91 10.34 -3.56
C ILE A 11 6.22 9.13 -2.93
N VAL A 12 6.07 9.12 -1.60
CA VAL A 12 5.44 8.02 -0.87
C VAL A 12 3.98 7.86 -1.28
N LYS A 13 3.25 8.97 -1.48
CA LYS A 13 1.85 8.98 -1.96
C LYS A 13 1.72 8.35 -3.34
N ARG A 14 2.67 8.59 -4.26
CA ARG A 14 2.66 7.95 -5.58
C ARG A 14 2.85 6.44 -5.47
N ALA A 15 3.87 6.00 -4.72
CA ALA A 15 4.13 4.58 -4.48
C ALA A 15 2.94 3.88 -3.78
N ALA A 16 2.29 4.56 -2.83
CA ALA A 16 1.11 4.03 -2.15
C ALA A 16 -0.08 3.84 -3.12
N LYS A 17 -0.31 4.78 -4.04
CA LYS A 17 -1.37 4.65 -5.06
C LYS A 17 -1.08 3.50 -6.03
N GLU A 18 0.16 3.34 -6.47
CA GLU A 18 0.58 2.26 -7.37
C GLU A 18 0.48 0.90 -6.68
N CYS A 19 0.95 0.79 -5.43
CA CYS A 19 0.79 -0.39 -4.59
C CYS A 19 -0.67 -0.83 -4.51
N MET A 20 -1.56 0.13 -4.26
CA MET A 20 -2.99 -0.16 -4.17
C MET A 20 -3.58 -0.54 -5.53
N LYS A 21 -3.16 0.08 -6.63
CA LYS A 21 -3.61 -0.33 -7.96
C LYS A 21 -3.22 -1.78 -8.29
N ASP A 22 -1.96 -2.15 -8.07
CA ASP A 22 -1.45 -3.51 -8.32
C ASP A 22 -2.19 -4.54 -7.47
N LEU A 23 -2.40 -4.22 -6.19
CA LEU A 23 -3.15 -5.09 -5.27
C LEU A 23 -4.61 -5.28 -5.73
N LYS A 24 -5.20 -4.28 -6.41
CA LYS A 24 -6.60 -4.28 -6.87
C LYS A 24 -6.78 -5.24 -8.04
N VAL A 25 -5.80 -5.22 -8.94
CA VAL A 25 -5.72 -6.12 -10.09
C VAL A 25 -5.61 -7.57 -9.61
N GLU A 26 -4.68 -7.85 -8.71
CA GLU A 26 -4.43 -9.23 -8.23
C GLU A 26 -5.61 -9.82 -7.45
N VAL A 27 -6.28 -9.02 -6.62
CA VAL A 27 -7.46 -9.48 -5.87
C VAL A 27 -8.65 -9.76 -6.80
N THR A 28 -8.84 -8.93 -7.82
CA THR A 28 -9.90 -9.16 -8.84
C THR A 28 -9.61 -10.40 -9.68
N SER A 29 -8.36 -10.86 -9.72
CA SER A 29 -7.92 -12.06 -10.44
C SER A 29 -8.22 -13.37 -9.70
N GLY A 30 -8.81 -13.32 -8.50
CA GLY A 30 -9.23 -14.49 -7.73
C GLY A 30 -8.11 -15.17 -6.92
N ASN A 31 -6.94 -14.53 -6.81
CA ASN A 31 -5.82 -15.09 -6.06
C ASN A 31 -5.94 -14.83 -4.53
N LYS A 32 -5.47 -15.77 -3.71
CA LYS A 32 -5.48 -15.63 -2.24
C LYS A 32 -4.67 -14.40 -1.79
N TYR A 33 -5.33 -13.53 -1.04
CA TYR A 33 -4.91 -12.17 -0.70
C TYR A 33 -3.55 -12.09 0.02
N ASP A 34 -3.27 -12.99 0.97
CA ASP A 34 -2.21 -12.75 1.97
C ASP A 34 -0.78 -12.78 1.42
N HIS A 35 -0.44 -13.78 0.60
CA HIS A 35 0.93 -13.92 0.08
C HIS A 35 1.24 -12.90 -1.02
N ILE A 36 0.23 -12.54 -1.81
CA ILE A 36 0.37 -11.60 -2.93
C ILE A 36 0.42 -10.17 -2.43
N ALA A 37 -0.42 -9.81 -1.45
CA ALA A 37 -0.40 -8.50 -0.81
C ALA A 37 0.97 -8.21 -0.20
N ALA A 38 1.57 -9.18 0.51
CA ALA A 38 2.88 -9.01 1.11
C ALA A 38 3.98 -8.74 0.06
N GLY A 39 3.94 -9.45 -1.08
CA GLY A 39 4.89 -9.27 -2.19
C GLY A 39 4.74 -7.89 -2.85
N ILE A 40 3.51 -7.48 -3.17
CA ILE A 40 3.22 -6.17 -3.79
C ILE A 40 3.63 -5.03 -2.86
N ILE A 41 3.27 -5.11 -1.59
CA ILE A 41 3.66 -4.10 -0.59
C ILE A 41 5.19 -4.01 -0.52
N THR A 42 5.89 -5.14 -0.50
CA THR A 42 7.36 -5.14 -0.45
C THR A 42 7.98 -4.52 -1.71
N LYS A 43 7.47 -4.85 -2.90
CA LYS A 43 7.91 -4.28 -4.19
C LYS A 43 7.82 -2.75 -4.19
N HIS A 44 6.71 -2.18 -3.73
CA HIS A 44 6.48 -0.73 -3.73
C HIS A 44 7.09 -0.01 -2.54
N HIS A 45 7.32 -0.71 -1.43
CA HIS A 45 7.96 -0.14 -0.22
C HIS A 45 9.49 -0.09 -0.32
N THR A 46 10.13 -1.10 -0.92
CA THR A 46 11.59 -1.21 -1.03
C THR A 46 12.28 0.09 -1.51
N PRO A 47 11.85 0.74 -2.61
CA PRO A 47 12.51 1.95 -3.11
C PRO A 47 12.34 3.18 -2.21
N ILE A 48 11.37 3.18 -1.29
CA ILE A 48 11.06 4.28 -0.37
C ILE A 48 11.28 3.88 1.10
N SER A 49 11.98 2.77 1.33
CA SER A 49 12.18 2.17 2.65
C SER A 49 12.97 3.07 3.60
N THR A 50 13.78 3.97 3.06
CA THR A 50 14.53 4.99 3.78
C THR A 50 13.67 6.17 4.25
N LEU A 51 12.53 6.41 3.59
CA LEU A 51 11.62 7.52 3.92
C LEU A 51 10.58 7.10 4.95
N ILE A 52 10.06 5.89 4.84
CA ILE A 52 8.95 5.43 5.66
C ILE A 52 9.11 3.96 6.01
N THR A 53 8.80 3.58 7.24
CA THR A 53 8.77 2.16 7.64
C THR A 53 7.62 1.44 6.95
N ARG A 54 7.76 0.13 6.68
CA ARG A 54 6.74 -0.69 6.03
C ARG A 54 5.36 -0.57 6.67
N THR A 55 5.28 -0.63 8.01
CA THR A 55 4.01 -0.51 8.76
C THR A 55 3.29 0.80 8.48
N LYS A 56 4.02 1.92 8.53
CA LYS A 56 3.48 3.26 8.22
C LYS A 56 3.06 3.38 6.75
N PHE A 57 3.80 2.75 5.83
CA PHE A 57 3.46 2.72 4.41
C PHE A 57 2.14 1.97 4.15
N VAL A 58 1.95 0.79 4.74
CA VAL A 58 0.68 0.04 4.63
C VAL A 58 -0.50 0.86 5.15
N TRP A 59 -0.31 1.55 6.29
CA TRP A 59 -1.34 2.41 6.86
C TRP A 59 -1.70 3.58 5.93
N LEU A 60 -0.69 4.22 5.33
CA LEU A 60 -0.89 5.30 4.36
C LEU A 60 -1.56 4.82 3.07
N ALA A 61 -1.16 3.66 2.55
CA ALA A 61 -1.77 3.05 1.37
C ALA A 61 -3.25 2.73 1.61
N GLY A 62 -3.58 2.15 2.78
CA GLY A 62 -4.96 1.94 3.22
C GLY A 62 -5.74 3.24 3.36
N TYR A 63 -5.14 4.26 3.96
CA TYR A 63 -5.76 5.59 4.12
C TYR A 63 -6.07 6.26 2.77
N ILE A 64 -5.11 6.27 1.84
CA ILE A 64 -5.27 6.87 0.50
C ILE A 64 -6.33 6.13 -0.33
N ALA A 65 -6.44 4.81 -0.16
CA ALA A 65 -7.44 4.01 -0.86
C ALA A 65 -8.84 4.10 -0.24
N GLY A 66 -9.03 4.88 0.83
CA GLY A 66 -10.33 5.03 1.50
C GLY A 66 -10.69 3.89 2.46
N ARG A 67 -9.69 3.22 3.06
CA ARG A 67 -9.82 1.98 3.85
C ARG A 67 -10.39 0.84 3.00
N TRP A 68 -9.50 0.16 2.31
CA TRP A 68 -9.87 -0.97 1.49
C TRP A 68 -10.14 -2.21 2.35
N GLY A 69 -11.21 -2.93 2.04
CA GLY A 69 -11.79 -3.97 2.88
C GLY A 69 -12.97 -3.41 3.67
N LYS A 70 -14.20 -3.60 3.16
CA LYS A 70 -15.38 -3.43 4.01
C LYS A 70 -15.35 -4.50 5.11
N PRO A 71 -15.83 -4.22 6.33
CA PRO A 71 -16.07 -5.30 7.29
C PRO A 71 -17.00 -6.34 6.63
N GLY A 72 -16.49 -7.56 6.44
CA GLY A 72 -17.19 -8.68 5.78
C GLY A 72 -16.66 -9.13 4.41
N GLU A 73 -15.65 -8.48 3.81
CA GLU A 73 -15.08 -8.89 2.51
C GLU A 73 -14.00 -10.00 2.59
N TYR A 74 -13.63 -10.41 3.80
CA TYR A 74 -12.58 -11.42 4.05
C TYR A 74 -13.11 -12.60 4.89
N GLU A 75 -14.38 -12.97 4.71
CA GLU A 75 -14.93 -14.25 5.20
C GLU A 75 -14.65 -15.40 4.22
#